data_AF-A0A0G0KUA8-F1
#
_entry.id   AF-A0A0G0KUA8-F1
#
_cell.length_a   1.000
_cell.length_b   1.000
_cell.length_c   1.000
_cell.angle_alpha   90.00
_cell.angle_beta   90.00
_cell.angle_gamma   90.00
#
_symmetry.space_group_name_H-M   'P 1'
#
loop_
_entity.id
_entity.type
_entity.pdbx_description
1 polymer ?
#
loop_
_entity_poly.entity_id
_entity_poly.type
_entity_poly.pdbx_seq_one_letter_code
_entity_poly.pdbx_strand_id
1 'polypeptide(L)'
;THKFVAVLNKKIPIPNLMNSLGHMAAGLGGSAPNLEEMRFDSYFDKDGGEHKSISDNPFIILSADNSNQIRSLRLELINAGIHFVDFTSTMTVGTYLQ
;
A
#
# COMPACT_ATOMS: atom_id res chain seq x y z
N THR A 1 3.14 16.57 7.15
CA THR A 1 2.34 15.97 6.06
C THR A 1 2.56 14.48 6.07
N HIS A 2 1.47 13.70 6.12
CA HIS A 2 1.53 12.23 6.04
C HIS A 2 1.90 11.78 4.62
N LYS A 3 2.37 10.54 4.48
CA LYS A 3 2.82 9.96 3.21
C LYS A 3 2.50 8.47 3.21
N PHE A 4 2.10 7.94 2.06
CA PHE A 4 2.10 6.49 1.85
C PHE A 4 3.48 6.06 1.38
N VAL A 5 3.94 4.91 1.86
CA VAL A 5 5.20 4.31 1.44
C VAL A 5 4.97 2.83 1.16
N ALA A 6 5.33 2.38 -0.04
CA ALA A 6 5.42 0.96 -0.35
C ALA A 6 6.87 0.61 -0.71
N VAL A 7 7.37 -0.49 -0.16
CA VAL A 7 8.71 -1.01 -0.46
C VAL A 7 8.56 -2.34 -1.18
N LEU A 8 9.00 -2.39 -2.44
CA LEU A 8 8.76 -3.52 -3.35
C LEU A 8 10.07 -4.25 -3.66
N ASN A 9 10.06 -5.58 -3.67
CA ASN A 9 11.22 -6.36 -4.07
C ASN A 9 11.41 -6.29 -5.59
N LYS A 10 12.46 -5.60 -6.03
CA LYS A 10 12.71 -5.30 -7.45
C LYS A 10 13.01 -6.54 -8.32
N LYS A 11 13.25 -7.71 -7.70
CA LYS A 11 13.48 -8.98 -8.41
C LYS A 11 12.18 -9.64 -8.87
N ILE A 12 11.04 -9.19 -8.39
CA ILE A 12 9.74 -9.76 -8.72
C ILE A 12 9.21 -9.14 -10.03
N PRO A 13 8.58 -9.93 -10.93
CA PRO A 13 7.98 -9.39 -12.14
C PRO A 13 6.98 -8.26 -11.86
N ILE A 14 7.00 -7.22 -12.70
CA ILE A 14 6.13 -6.04 -12.55
C ILE A 14 4.64 -6.40 -12.38
N PRO A 15 4.04 -7.31 -13.15
CA PRO A 15 2.62 -7.67 -12.97
C PRO A 15 2.31 -8.15 -11.54
N ASN A 16 3.21 -8.94 -10.97
CA ASN A 16 3.06 -9.45 -9.61
C ASN A 16 3.25 -8.32 -8.58
N LEU A 17 4.22 -7.42 -8.80
CA LEU A 17 4.40 -6.25 -7.95
C LEU A 17 3.18 -5.33 -7.94
N MET A 18 2.57 -5.08 -9.10
CA MET A 18 1.37 -4.25 -9.21
C MET A 18 0.16 -4.91 -8.53
N ASN A 19 0.01 -6.23 -8.66
CA ASN A 19 -1.01 -6.97 -7.92
C ASN A 19 -0.81 -6.84 -6.40
N SER A 20 0.41 -7.08 -5.91
CA SER A 20 0.73 -6.93 -4.48
C SER A 20 0.52 -5.49 -3.99
N LEU A 21 0.93 -4.49 -4.77
CA LEU A 21 0.74 -3.08 -4.44
C LEU A 21 -0.74 -2.72 -4.32
N GLY A 22 -1.58 -3.20 -5.24
CA GLY A 22 -3.04 -2.98 -5.19
C GLY A 22 -3.67 -3.56 -3.93
N HIS A 23 -3.31 -4.80 -3.57
CA HIS A 23 -3.78 -5.42 -2.33
C HIS A 23 -3.29 -4.67 -1.07
N MET A 24 -2.03 -4.23 -1.04
CA MET A 24 -1.50 -3.45 0.08
C MET A 24 -2.17 -2.07 0.18
N ALA A 25 -2.40 -1.38 -0.94
CA ALA A 25 -3.09 -0.09 -0.91
C ALA A 25 -4.53 -0.21 -0.37
N ALA A 26 -5.29 -1.20 -0.87
CA ALA A 26 -6.64 -1.47 -0.38
C ALA A 26 -6.66 -1.91 1.09
N GLY A 27 -5.76 -2.81 1.49
CA GLY A 27 -5.63 -3.28 2.86
C GLY A 27 -5.25 -2.17 3.84
N LEU A 28 -4.33 -1.28 3.45
CA LEU A 28 -3.95 -0.14 4.26
C LEU A 28 -5.15 0.80 4.45
N GLY A 29 -5.87 1.14 3.37
CA GLY A 29 -7.08 1.95 3.43
C GLY A 29 -8.18 1.33 4.31
N GLY A 30 -8.40 0.02 4.21
CA GLY A 30 -9.43 -0.68 4.98
C GLY A 30 -9.08 -0.92 6.45
N SER A 31 -7.81 -0.81 6.84
CA SER A 31 -7.34 -1.08 8.21
C SER A 31 -6.74 0.14 8.91
N ALA A 32 -6.71 1.29 8.25
CA ALA A 32 -6.09 2.49 8.81
C ALA A 32 -6.75 2.90 10.13
N PRO A 33 -5.97 3.18 11.18
CA PRO A 33 -6.53 3.57 12.48
C PRO A 33 -7.18 4.96 12.44
N ASN A 34 -6.75 5.82 11.51
CA ASN A 34 -7.29 7.16 11.33
C ASN A 34 -7.43 7.47 9.83
N LEU A 35 -8.66 7.42 9.32
CA LEU A 35 -8.95 7.73 7.92
C LEU A 35 -8.76 9.22 7.57
N GLU A 36 -8.90 10.13 8.52
CA GLU A 36 -8.74 11.57 8.26
C GLU A 36 -7.30 11.92 7.88
N GLU A 37 -6.32 11.23 8.48
CA GLU A 37 -4.89 11.42 8.16
C GLU A 37 -4.53 11.01 6.73
N MET A 38 -5.34 10.13 6.13
CA MET A 38 -5.20 9.71 4.73
C MET A 38 -5.66 10.79 3.74
N ARG A 39 -6.39 11.82 4.19
CA ARG A 39 -6.75 13.01 3.40
C ARG A 39 -7.34 12.68 2.03
N PHE A 40 -8.34 11.80 2.03
CA PHE A 40 -9.13 11.51 0.83
C PHE A 40 -10.09 12.66 0.53
N ASP A 41 -10.10 13.12 -0.71
CA ASP A 41 -10.96 14.20 -1.20
C ASP A 41 -11.69 13.79 -2.49
N SER A 42 -12.62 14.63 -2.93
CA SER A 42 -13.30 14.56 -4.22
C SER A 42 -12.71 15.60 -5.17
N TYR A 43 -12.23 15.15 -6.32
CA TYR A 43 -11.81 16.03 -7.41
C TYR A 43 -12.92 16.13 -8.45
N PHE A 44 -13.14 17.33 -8.99
CA PHE A 44 -14.14 17.57 -10.02
C PHE A 44 -13.44 17.92 -11.33
N ASP A 45 -13.79 17.22 -12.41
CA ASP A 45 -13.32 17.56 -13.74
C ASP A 45 -14.12 18.75 -14.33
N LYS A 46 -13.72 19.17 -15.53
CA LYS A 46 -14.33 20.33 -16.20
C LYS A 46 -15.78 20.08 -16.64
N ASP A 47 -16.18 18.82 -16.79
CA ASP A 47 -17.51 18.42 -17.22
C ASP A 47 -18.45 18.16 -16.02
N GLY A 48 -17.95 18.38 -14.80
CA GLY A 48 -18.69 18.17 -13.55
C GLY A 48 -18.65 16.71 -13.05
N GLY A 49 -17.81 15.87 -13.63
CA GLY A 49 -17.58 14.50 -13.16
C GLY A 49 -16.85 14.48 -11.82
N GLU A 50 -17.36 13.71 -10.87
CA GLU A 50 -16.78 13.57 -9.53
C GLU A 50 -15.85 12.35 -9.44
N HIS A 51 -14.62 12.57 -8.99
CA HIS A 51 -13.56 11.58 -8.78
C HIS A 51 -13.28 11.47 -7.28
N LYS A 52 -14.03 10.59 -6.61
CA LYS A 52 -14.02 10.42 -5.15
C LYS A 52 -12.80 9.67 -4.65
N SER A 53 -12.52 9.85 -3.35
CA SER A 53 -11.63 9.00 -2.56
C SER A 53 -10.19 9.00 -3.07
N ILE A 54 -9.73 10.15 -3.57
CA ILE A 54 -8.35 10.33 -4.01
C ILE A 54 -7.60 11.08 -2.91
N SER A 55 -6.50 10.49 -2.43
CA SER A 55 -5.69 11.11 -1.39
C SER A 55 -4.84 12.24 -1.97
N ASP A 56 -4.74 13.35 -1.24
CA ASP A 56 -3.79 14.43 -1.53
C ASP A 56 -2.37 14.16 -0.97
N ASN A 57 -2.19 13.06 -0.21
CA ASN A 57 -0.89 12.66 0.31
C ASN A 57 -0.07 11.97 -0.79
N PRO A 58 1.26 12.16 -0.83
CA PRO A 58 2.11 11.49 -1.80
C PRO A 58 2.18 9.98 -1.53
N PHE A 59 2.23 9.20 -2.61
CA PHE A 59 2.50 7.77 -2.56
C PHE A 59 3.93 7.49 -3.05
N ILE A 60 4.82 7.13 -2.13
CA ILE A 60 6.22 6.87 -2.41
C ILE A 60 6.42 5.37 -2.63
N ILE A 61 7.00 5.01 -3.77
CA ILE A 61 7.36 3.63 -4.10
C ILE A 61 8.88 3.51 -4.05
N LEU A 62 9.37 2.65 -3.16
CA LEU A 62 10.78 2.34 -2.98
C LEU A 62 11.08 0.90 -3.42
N SER A 63 12.34 0.64 -3.75
CA SER A 63 12.83 -0.68 -4.16
C SER A 63 13.66 -1.32 -3.05
N ALA A 64 13.41 -2.59 -2.79
CA ALA A 64 14.30 -3.48 -2.05
C ALA A 64 15.02 -4.43 -3.01
N ASP A 65 16.28 -4.73 -2.71
CA ASP A 65 17.12 -5.68 -3.45
C ASP A 65 16.74 -7.15 -3.19
N ASN A 66 16.13 -7.43 -2.04
CA ASN A 66 15.75 -8.77 -1.63
C ASN A 66 14.71 -8.75 -0.49
N SER A 67 14.11 -9.91 -0.20
CA SER A 67 13.09 -10.06 0.83
C SER A 67 13.61 -9.89 2.27
N ASN A 68 14.93 -10.00 2.50
CA ASN A 68 15.48 -9.78 3.85
C ASN A 68 15.40 -8.30 4.26
N GLN A 69 15.60 -7.36 3.33
CA GLN A 69 15.40 -5.92 3.60
C GLN A 69 13.95 -5.62 4.00
N ILE A 70 12.98 -6.22 3.31
CA ILE A 70 11.55 -6.07 3.65
C ILE A 70 11.25 -6.69 5.03
N ARG A 71 11.84 -7.84 5.34
CA ARG A 71 11.73 -8.48 6.66
C ARG A 71 12.29 -7.57 7.77
N SER A 72 13.45 -6.97 7.56
CA SER A 72 14.03 -6.02 8.53
C SER A 72 13.14 -4.81 8.73
N LEU A 73 12.66 -4.19 7.65
CA LEU A 73 11.71 -3.07 7.70
C LEU A 73 10.45 -3.43 8.48
N ARG A 74 9.87 -4.61 8.21
CA ARG A 74 8.69 -5.09 8.96
C ARG A 74 8.96 -5.14 10.46
N LEU A 75 10.11 -5.65 10.90
CA LEU A 75 10.46 -5.71 12.31
C LEU A 75 10.64 -4.32 12.92
N GLU A 76 11.25 -3.38 12.18
CA GLU A 76 11.39 -1.99 12.61
C GLU A 76 10.03 -1.31 12.79
N LEU A 77 9.10 -1.50 11.85
CA LEU A 77 7.74 -0.95 11.93
C LEU A 77 6.96 -1.52 13.13
N ILE A 78 7.07 -2.83 13.39
CA ILE A 78 6.48 -3.48 14.57
C ILE A 78 7.05 -2.85 15.85
N ASN A 79 8.38 -2.74 15.96
CA ASN A 79 9.03 -2.18 17.14
C ASN A 79 8.67 -0.70 17.37
N ALA A 80 8.43 0.05 16.29
CA ALA A 80 8.02 1.44 16.34
C ALA A 80 6.51 1.64 16.56
N GLY A 81 5.71 0.56 16.57
CA GLY A 81 4.25 0.64 16.66
C GLY A 81 3.59 1.33 15.47
N ILE A 82 4.23 1.30 14.29
CA ILE A 82 3.71 1.92 13.08
C ILE A 82 2.74 0.93 12.41
N HIS A 83 1.53 1.38 12.09
CA HIS A 83 0.57 0.58 11.34
C HIS A 83 1.05 0.32 9.91
N PHE A 84 0.98 -0.93 9.47
CA PHE A 84 1.35 -1.31 8.10
C PHE A 84 0.59 -2.57 7.67
N VAL A 85 0.63 -2.83 6.37
CA VAL A 85 0.17 -4.09 5.77
C VAL A 85 1.29 -4.63 4.89
N ASP A 86 1.27 -5.94 4.63
CA ASP A 86 2.21 -6.57 3.71
C ASP A 86 1.54 -7.63 2.84
N PHE A 87 2.25 -8.03 1.79
CA PHE A 87 1.80 -9.03 0.84
C PHE A 87 2.97 -9.97 0.51
N THR A 88 2.83 -11.24 0.86
CA THR A 88 3.89 -12.25 0.68
C THR A 88 3.62 -13.12 -0.54
N SER A 89 4.64 -13.82 -1.02
CA SER A 89 4.53 -14.73 -2.17
C SER A 89 3.56 -15.90 -1.94
N THR A 90 3.21 -16.23 -0.70
CA THR A 90 2.20 -17.27 -0.42
C THR A 90 0.77 -16.74 -0.53
N MET A 91 0.57 -15.42 -0.57
CA MET A 91 -0.74 -14.78 -0.68
C MET A 91 -1.21 -14.63 -2.14
N THR A 92 -0.35 -14.91 -3.14
CA THR A 92 -0.71 -14.87 -4.56
C THR A 92 -1.60 -16.05 -4.98
N VAL A 93 -1.55 -17.16 -4.25
CA VAL A 93 -2.38 -18.34 -4.51
C VAL A 93 -3.63 -18.18 -3.67
N GLY A 94 -4.64 -17.49 -4.21
CA GLY A 94 -5.87 -17.20 -3.50
C GLY A 94 -6.45 -18.46 -2.84
N THR A 95 -6.59 -18.45 -1.51
CA THR A 95 -7.16 -19.56 -0.74
C THR A 95 -8.67 -19.42 -0.55
N TYR A 96 -9.33 -18.61 -1.37
CA TYR A 96 -10.78 -18.43 -1.25
C TYR A 96 -11.49 -19.70 -1.71
N LEU A 97 -11.92 -20.49 -0.73
CA LEU A 97 -12.94 -21.51 -0.87
C LEU A 97 -14.25 -20.88 -0.41
N GLN A 98 -15.22 -20.81 -1.32
CA GLN A 98 -16.56 -20.27 -1.06
C GLN A 98 -17.34 -21.17 -0.08
#